data_AF-A0AAQ2GD13-F1
#
_entry.id   AF-A0AAQ2GD13-F1
#
_cell.length_a   1.000
_cell.length_b   1.000
_cell.length_c   1.000
_cell.angle_alpha   90.00
_cell.angle_beta   90.00
_cell.angle_gamma   90.00
#
_symmetry.space_group_name_H-M   'P 1'
#
loop_
_entity.id
_entity.type
_entity.pdbx_description
1 polymer ?
#
loop_
_entity_poly.entity_id
_entity_poly.type
_entity_poly.pdbx_seq_one_letter_code
_entity_poly.pdbx_strand_id
1 'polypeptide(L)'
;MNSAMISIVWGSALFASVAISAVARADEPAPSRPPIDKCAWERLTDKTVGLAAWVQRCDFGFRQIHFEFAGEALAVKYSDGGAADPLVEVFDIKPGETAEAALQRLFLEKTDNAVGARCVLAPYTEGTVPAGVKRYTFSPDAAYAKELKALADPNEVPEPPCGDWGEMPDGIQYFEIPAGAAQKLLFVRIGQDEPLFDEQTLRVLPAE
;
A
#
# COMPACT_ATOMS: atom_id res chain seq x y z
N MET A 1 -28.03 -15.64 77.97
CA MET A 1 -28.54 -14.97 76.78
C MET A 1 -27.47 -14.02 76.29
N ASN A 2 -26.93 -14.31 75.09
CA ASN A 2 -26.32 -13.44 74.06
C ASN A 2 -25.50 -12.21 74.50
N SER A 3 -24.38 -11.82 73.91
CA SER A 3 -23.57 -12.24 72.76
C SER A 3 -22.31 -11.35 72.82
N ALA A 4 -21.13 -11.91 72.68
CA ALA A 4 -20.23 -11.76 71.52
C ALA A 4 -19.37 -10.48 71.49
N MET A 5 -18.06 -10.74 71.39
CA MET A 5 -16.96 -9.85 71.02
C MET A 5 -17.24 -9.07 69.73
N ILE A 6 -16.48 -8.00 69.47
CA ILE A 6 -15.50 -7.94 68.37
C ILE A 6 -14.79 -6.57 68.39
N SER A 7 -13.46 -6.63 68.48
CA SER A 7 -12.52 -5.53 68.30
C SER A 7 -12.50 -5.08 66.84
N ILE A 8 -12.46 -3.76 66.59
CA ILE A 8 -12.23 -3.21 65.25
C ILE A 8 -10.91 -2.43 65.29
N VAL A 9 -9.89 -3.03 64.68
CA VAL A 9 -8.64 -2.38 64.31
C VAL A 9 -8.90 -1.63 63.01
N TRP A 10 -8.77 -0.30 63.03
CA TRP A 10 -8.78 0.52 61.81
C TRP A 10 -7.40 0.49 61.17
N GLY A 11 -7.25 -0.32 60.11
CA GLY A 11 -6.11 -0.33 59.22
C GLY A 11 -6.28 0.67 58.09
N SER A 12 -5.36 1.62 57.99
CA SER A 12 -5.20 2.54 56.86
C SER A 12 -4.91 1.77 55.58
N ALA A 13 -5.73 1.94 54.54
CA ALA A 13 -5.43 1.51 53.18
C ALA A 13 -5.22 2.74 52.30
N LEU A 14 -3.95 3.07 52.03
CA LEU A 14 -3.58 3.96 50.93
C LEU A 14 -3.87 3.24 49.61
N PHE A 15 -4.85 3.73 48.86
CA PHE A 15 -5.00 3.37 47.45
C PHE A 15 -3.95 4.13 46.64
N ALA A 16 -2.85 3.45 46.31
CA ALA A 16 -1.94 3.92 45.28
C ALA A 16 -2.57 3.63 43.91
N SER A 17 -3.23 4.62 43.32
CA SER A 17 -3.72 4.56 41.95
C SER A 17 -2.51 4.52 41.01
N VAL A 18 -2.21 3.34 40.46
CA VAL A 18 -1.26 3.20 39.35
C VAL A 18 -1.93 3.82 38.13
N ALA A 19 -1.53 5.04 37.79
CA ALA A 19 -1.84 5.63 36.49
C ALA A 19 -1.07 4.82 35.44
N ILE A 20 -1.77 3.92 34.74
CA ILE A 20 -1.24 3.32 33.52
C ILE A 20 -1.10 4.48 32.54
N SER A 21 0.12 4.96 32.34
CA SER A 21 0.47 5.85 31.24
C SER A 21 0.25 5.08 29.94
N ALA A 22 -0.97 5.11 29.42
CA ALA A 22 -1.22 4.91 28.01
C ALA A 22 -0.57 6.10 27.31
N VAL A 23 0.72 5.98 27.01
CA VAL A 23 1.34 6.78 25.97
C VAL A 23 0.64 6.34 24.69
N ALA A 24 -0.44 7.04 24.34
CA ALA A 24 -1.01 6.98 23.02
C ALA A 24 0.17 7.16 22.04
N ARG A 25 0.39 6.17 21.17
CA ARG A 25 1.23 6.34 19.97
C ARG A 25 0.55 7.41 19.13
N ALA A 26 0.89 8.67 19.38
CA ALA A 26 0.17 9.84 18.90
C ALA A 26 0.56 10.28 17.47
N ASP A 27 1.38 9.52 16.74
CA ASP A 27 1.89 9.94 15.43
C ASP A 27 1.80 8.83 14.36
N GLU A 28 0.71 8.08 14.32
CA GLU A 28 0.47 7.14 13.22
C GLU A 28 -0.81 7.52 12.48
N PRO A 29 -0.72 7.88 11.18
CA PRO A 29 -1.85 8.44 10.46
C PRO A 29 -2.98 7.41 10.40
N ALA A 30 -4.18 7.85 10.75
CA ALA A 30 -5.39 7.07 10.52
C ALA A 30 -5.66 6.96 9.00
N PRO A 31 -6.47 5.97 8.57
CA PRO A 31 -6.92 5.90 7.19
C PRO A 31 -7.55 7.22 6.71
N SER A 32 -7.28 7.58 5.46
CA SER A 32 -7.72 8.79 4.76
C SER A 32 -9.22 8.80 4.44
N ARG A 33 -9.90 7.65 4.57
CA ARG A 33 -11.29 7.44 4.19
C ARG A 33 -11.97 6.38 5.07
N PRO A 34 -13.31 6.35 5.18
CA PRO A 34 -14.03 5.27 5.84
C PRO A 34 -13.80 3.93 5.12
N PRO A 35 -13.95 2.79 5.82
CA PRO A 35 -13.93 1.48 5.19
C PRO A 35 -15.18 1.28 4.32
N ILE A 36 -15.07 0.38 3.35
CA ILE A 36 -16.16 -0.12 2.52
C ILE A 36 -17.19 -0.84 3.41
N ASP A 37 -18.45 -0.92 2.97
CA ASP A 37 -19.48 -1.68 3.68
C ASP A 37 -19.01 -3.13 3.94
N LYS A 38 -19.22 -3.61 5.17
CA LYS A 38 -18.76 -4.92 5.69
C LYS A 38 -17.24 -5.11 5.73
N CYS A 39 -16.48 -4.02 5.64
CA CYS A 39 -15.05 -4.02 5.84
C CYS A 39 -14.66 -3.27 7.12
N ALA A 40 -13.47 -3.57 7.62
CA ALA A 40 -12.84 -2.82 8.69
C ALA A 40 -11.38 -2.53 8.34
N TRP A 41 -10.93 -1.33 8.69
CA TRP A 41 -9.52 -0.99 8.58
C TRP A 41 -8.69 -1.77 9.59
N GLU A 42 -7.67 -2.43 9.09
CA GLU A 42 -6.63 -3.10 9.85
C GLU A 42 -5.28 -2.55 9.41
N ARG A 43 -4.35 -2.47 10.35
CA ARG A 43 -2.99 -2.11 10.00
C ARG A 43 -2.13 -3.35 9.91
N LEU A 44 -1.41 -3.48 8.80
CA LEU A 44 -0.36 -4.46 8.62
C LEU A 44 1.01 -3.78 8.60
N THR A 45 2.00 -4.46 9.13
CA THR A 45 3.38 -3.98 9.20
C THR A 45 4.31 -5.19 9.16
N ASP A 46 5.23 -5.21 8.21
CA ASP A 46 6.29 -6.19 8.14
C ASP A 46 7.63 -5.48 7.97
N LYS A 47 8.52 -5.71 8.95
CA LYS A 47 9.84 -5.07 8.99
C LYS A 47 10.82 -5.68 8.00
N THR A 48 10.63 -6.94 7.62
CA THR A 48 11.48 -7.65 6.66
C THR A 48 11.20 -7.12 5.26
N VAL A 49 9.93 -6.98 4.90
CA VAL A 49 9.50 -6.32 3.65
C VAL A 49 9.79 -4.81 3.71
N GLY A 50 9.75 -4.25 4.91
CA GLY A 50 10.00 -2.82 5.14
C GLY A 50 8.79 -1.96 4.77
N LEU A 51 7.57 -2.47 4.99
CA LEU A 51 6.33 -1.78 4.64
C LEU A 51 5.31 -1.84 5.78
N ALA A 52 4.65 -0.70 6.02
CA ALA A 52 3.43 -0.62 6.80
C ALA A 52 2.31 -0.03 5.93
N ALA A 53 1.11 -0.59 6.05
CA ALA A 53 -0.07 -0.19 5.28
C ALA A 53 -1.34 -0.36 6.11
N TRP A 54 -2.32 0.50 5.86
CA TRP A 54 -3.71 0.26 6.26
C TRP A 54 -4.41 -0.51 5.15
N VAL A 55 -5.06 -1.61 5.52
CA VAL A 55 -5.76 -2.53 4.62
C VAL A 55 -7.17 -2.79 5.11
N GLN A 56 -8.06 -3.18 4.21
CA GLN A 56 -9.43 -3.52 4.54
C GLN A 56 -9.56 -5.03 4.66
N ARG A 57 -9.93 -5.50 5.85
CA ARG A 57 -10.42 -6.86 6.04
C ARG A 57 -11.93 -6.85 5.80
N CYS A 58 -12.40 -7.62 4.84
CA CYS A 58 -13.81 -7.61 4.43
C CYS A 58 -14.45 -8.99 4.57
N ASP A 59 -15.72 -9.02 4.98
CA ASP A 59 -16.54 -10.23 4.99
C ASP A 59 -17.89 -9.98 4.29
N PHE A 60 -18.00 -10.47 3.05
CA PHE A 60 -19.23 -10.38 2.26
C PHE A 60 -20.13 -11.61 2.42
N GLY A 61 -19.82 -12.51 3.35
CA GLY A 61 -20.54 -13.76 3.61
C GLY A 61 -20.18 -14.90 2.63
N PHE A 62 -20.15 -14.63 1.33
CA PHE A 62 -19.76 -15.63 0.31
C PHE A 62 -18.28 -15.56 -0.07
N ARG A 63 -17.62 -14.43 0.23
CA ARG A 63 -16.19 -14.22 0.00
C ARG A 63 -15.66 -13.30 1.10
N GLN A 64 -14.52 -13.66 1.66
CA GLN A 64 -13.75 -12.81 2.55
C GLN A 64 -12.48 -12.33 1.85
N ILE A 65 -12.08 -11.10 2.17
CA ILE A 65 -10.85 -10.48 1.69
C ILE A 65 -9.94 -10.31 2.89
N HIS A 66 -8.74 -10.88 2.78
CA HIS A 66 -7.67 -10.71 3.75
C HIS A 66 -6.39 -10.27 3.04
N PHE A 67 -5.49 -9.66 3.78
CA PHE A 67 -4.19 -9.23 3.28
C PHE A 67 -3.07 -9.96 4.01
N GLU A 68 -2.00 -10.22 3.29
CA GLU A 68 -0.78 -10.82 3.83
C GLU A 68 0.45 -10.20 3.17
N PHE A 69 1.61 -10.36 3.82
CA PHE A 69 2.88 -10.11 3.16
C PHE A 69 3.38 -11.42 2.54
N ALA A 70 3.62 -11.41 1.23
CA ALA A 70 4.10 -12.54 0.47
C ALA A 70 5.25 -12.11 -0.43
N GLY A 71 6.45 -12.68 -0.20
CA GLY A 71 7.66 -12.19 -0.85
C GLY A 71 7.98 -10.76 -0.43
N GLU A 72 8.25 -9.88 -1.40
CA GLU A 72 8.51 -8.46 -1.19
C GLU A 72 7.27 -7.58 -1.41
N ALA A 73 6.07 -8.15 -1.21
CA ALA A 73 4.81 -7.46 -1.51
C ALA A 73 3.77 -7.57 -0.40
N LEU A 74 2.96 -6.52 -0.27
CA LEU A 74 1.63 -6.61 0.33
C LEU A 74 0.69 -7.19 -0.74
N ALA A 75 0.03 -8.30 -0.42
CA ALA A 75 -0.83 -9.03 -1.33
C ALA A 75 -2.24 -9.18 -0.76
N VAL A 76 -3.24 -9.20 -1.66
CA VAL A 76 -4.63 -9.52 -1.34
C VAL A 76 -4.89 -11.00 -1.56
N LYS A 77 -5.70 -11.59 -0.68
CA LYS A 77 -6.10 -12.99 -0.74
C LYS A 77 -7.60 -13.14 -0.54
N TYR A 78 -8.21 -13.93 -1.42
CA TYR A 78 -9.64 -14.24 -1.35
C TYR A 78 -9.87 -15.63 -0.74
N SER A 79 -10.93 -15.75 0.07
CA SER A 79 -11.26 -17.00 0.77
C SER A 79 -11.75 -18.12 -0.15
N ASP A 80 -12.19 -17.80 -1.37
CA ASP A 80 -12.73 -18.75 -2.34
C ASP A 80 -11.68 -19.33 -3.30
N GLY A 81 -10.40 -18.99 -3.11
CA GLY A 81 -9.27 -19.61 -3.79
C GLY A 81 -8.38 -18.61 -4.52
N GLY A 82 -7.54 -19.12 -5.43
CA GLY A 82 -6.55 -18.32 -6.17
C GLY A 82 -5.20 -18.17 -5.44
N ALA A 83 -4.21 -17.58 -6.11
CA ALA A 83 -2.97 -17.15 -5.46
C ALA A 83 -3.21 -15.87 -4.66
N ALA A 84 -2.22 -15.41 -3.89
CA ALA A 84 -2.26 -14.06 -3.35
C ALA A 84 -1.79 -13.10 -4.45
N ASP A 85 -2.54 -12.04 -4.70
CA ASP A 85 -2.25 -11.10 -5.78
C ASP A 85 -1.51 -9.88 -5.21
N PRO A 86 -0.29 -9.56 -5.67
CA PRO A 86 0.49 -8.46 -5.14
C PRO A 86 -0.14 -7.12 -5.52
N LEU A 87 -0.38 -6.26 -4.52
CA LEU A 87 -0.94 -4.92 -4.71
C LEU A 87 0.07 -3.81 -4.44
N VAL A 88 1.00 -4.01 -3.49
CA VAL A 88 2.11 -3.09 -3.27
C VAL A 88 3.39 -3.89 -3.22
N GLU A 89 4.18 -3.80 -4.29
CA GLU A 89 5.49 -4.44 -4.39
C GLU A 89 6.57 -3.46 -3.96
N VAL A 90 7.50 -3.91 -3.11
CA VAL A 90 8.61 -3.12 -2.58
C VAL A 90 9.89 -3.52 -3.32
N PHE A 91 10.60 -2.55 -3.87
CA PHE A 91 11.86 -2.78 -4.57
C PHE A 91 12.98 -1.96 -3.98
N ASP A 92 14.17 -2.54 -3.96
CA ASP A 92 15.40 -1.85 -3.58
C ASP A 92 15.93 -0.98 -4.73
N ILE A 93 16.38 0.22 -4.36
CA ILE A 93 17.23 1.08 -5.17
C ILE A 93 18.67 0.60 -4.95
N LYS A 94 19.36 0.22 -6.04
CA LYS A 94 20.71 -0.32 -5.93
C LYS A 94 21.70 0.74 -5.43
N PRO A 95 22.79 0.35 -4.75
CA PRO A 95 23.81 1.30 -4.33
C PRO A 95 24.34 2.15 -5.49
N GLY A 96 24.26 3.48 -5.35
CA GLY A 96 24.69 4.43 -6.39
C GLY A 96 23.67 4.68 -7.52
N GLU A 97 22.52 4.01 -7.50
CA GLU A 97 21.42 4.22 -8.44
C GLU A 97 20.56 5.42 -8.00
N THR A 98 20.13 6.26 -8.94
CA THR A 98 19.08 7.25 -8.66
C THR A 98 17.72 6.57 -8.64
N ALA A 99 16.73 7.14 -7.96
CA ALA A 99 15.41 6.54 -7.92
C ALA A 99 14.80 6.40 -9.32
N GLU A 100 14.97 7.39 -10.20
CA GLU A 100 14.52 7.33 -11.59
C GLU A 100 15.25 6.26 -12.41
N ALA A 101 16.55 6.01 -12.15
CA ALA A 101 17.27 4.92 -12.79
C ALA A 101 16.78 3.55 -12.32
N ALA A 102 16.43 3.41 -11.04
CA ALA A 102 15.82 2.20 -10.49
C ALA A 102 14.45 1.92 -11.12
N LEU A 103 13.62 2.95 -11.29
CA LEU A 103 12.34 2.84 -12.01
C LEU A 103 12.54 2.35 -13.43
N GLN A 104 13.45 2.98 -14.19
CA GLN A 104 13.75 2.59 -15.56
C GLN A 104 14.23 1.14 -15.64
N ARG A 105 15.12 0.74 -14.74
CA ARG A 105 15.63 -0.63 -14.69
C ARG A 105 14.51 -1.63 -14.43
N LEU A 106 13.70 -1.42 -13.39
CA LEU A 106 12.62 -2.33 -13.03
C LEU A 106 11.59 -2.47 -14.14
N PHE A 107 11.22 -1.35 -14.78
CA PHE A 107 10.33 -1.38 -15.93
C PHE A 107 10.91 -2.21 -17.09
N LEU A 108 12.17 -2.03 -17.45
CA LEU A 108 12.81 -2.80 -18.52
C LEU A 108 13.03 -4.28 -18.16
N GLU A 109 13.19 -4.62 -16.87
CA GLU A 109 13.29 -6.01 -16.41
C GLU A 109 11.94 -6.76 -16.50
N LYS A 110 10.83 -6.02 -16.51
CA LYS A 110 9.46 -6.56 -16.39
C LYS A 110 8.63 -6.40 -17.66
N THR A 111 9.05 -5.57 -18.60
CA THR A 111 8.33 -5.27 -19.84
C THR A 111 9.06 -5.86 -21.03
N ASP A 112 8.30 -6.28 -22.05
CA ASP A 112 8.89 -6.72 -23.32
C ASP A 112 9.82 -5.63 -23.88
N ASN A 113 10.99 -6.03 -24.38
CA ASN A 113 12.03 -5.10 -24.83
C ASN A 113 11.55 -4.19 -25.98
N ALA A 114 10.73 -4.68 -26.90
CA ALA A 114 10.25 -3.89 -28.03
C ALA A 114 9.19 -2.87 -27.59
N VAL A 115 8.38 -3.21 -26.59
CA VAL A 115 7.44 -2.26 -25.95
C VAL A 115 8.20 -1.24 -25.10
N GLY A 116 9.07 -1.71 -24.21
CA GLY A 116 9.81 -0.88 -23.27
C GLY A 116 10.69 0.18 -23.94
N ALA A 117 11.24 -0.11 -25.13
CA ALA A 117 12.02 0.84 -25.92
C ALA A 117 11.21 2.05 -26.44
N ARG A 118 9.87 1.96 -26.41
CA ARG A 118 8.93 2.97 -26.91
C ARG A 118 8.16 3.67 -25.79
N CYS A 119 8.54 3.40 -24.55
CA CYS A 119 7.90 3.91 -23.35
C CYS A 119 8.86 4.80 -22.57
N VAL A 120 8.34 5.88 -22.02
CA VAL A 120 9.10 6.89 -21.31
C VAL A 120 8.56 7.08 -19.90
N LEU A 121 9.47 7.30 -18.96
CA LEU A 121 9.13 7.66 -17.59
C LEU A 121 8.40 9.01 -17.57
N ALA A 122 7.21 9.05 -17.00
CA ALA A 122 6.38 10.23 -16.87
C ALA A 122 5.92 10.42 -15.42
N PRO A 123 5.72 11.67 -14.95
CA PRO A 123 5.06 11.90 -13.67
C PRO A 123 3.63 11.36 -13.69
N TYR A 124 3.23 10.65 -12.64
CA TYR A 124 1.83 10.27 -12.43
C TYR A 124 1.13 11.41 -11.68
N THR A 125 0.06 11.95 -12.27
CA THR A 125 -0.53 13.24 -11.82
C THR A 125 -1.96 13.11 -11.30
N GLU A 126 -2.52 11.90 -11.30
CA GLU A 126 -3.88 11.68 -10.83
C GLU A 126 -3.92 11.47 -9.31
N GLY A 127 -5.03 11.91 -8.71
CA GLY A 127 -5.26 11.78 -7.28
C GLY A 127 -4.42 12.71 -6.40
N THR A 128 -4.55 12.53 -5.09
CA THR A 128 -3.73 13.27 -4.11
C THR A 128 -2.44 12.52 -3.85
N VAL A 129 -1.32 13.24 -3.92
CA VAL A 129 0.01 12.68 -3.63
C VAL A 129 0.41 13.03 -2.20
N PRO A 130 0.74 12.05 -1.34
CA PRO A 130 1.18 12.32 0.02
C PRO A 130 2.45 13.20 0.05
N ALA A 131 2.59 14.00 1.10
CA ALA A 131 3.74 14.90 1.25
C ALA A 131 5.07 14.14 1.21
N GLY A 132 6.00 14.58 0.37
CA GLY A 132 7.31 13.96 0.19
C GLY A 132 7.33 12.75 -0.75
N VAL A 133 6.17 12.25 -1.20
CA VAL A 133 6.09 11.18 -2.20
C VAL A 133 6.17 11.78 -3.60
N LYS A 134 6.88 11.11 -4.50
CA LYS A 134 6.79 11.35 -5.94
C LYS A 134 6.18 10.12 -6.60
N ARG A 135 5.23 10.33 -7.53
CA ARG A 135 4.62 9.26 -8.31
C ARG A 135 5.01 9.31 -9.77
N TYR A 136 5.21 8.15 -10.37
CA TYR A 136 5.60 8.00 -11.76
C TYR A 136 4.83 6.87 -12.45
N THR A 137 4.76 6.93 -13.76
CA THR A 137 4.28 5.85 -14.63
C THR A 137 5.16 5.77 -15.87
N PHE A 138 4.97 4.73 -16.68
CA PHE A 138 5.54 4.64 -18.01
C PHE A 138 4.43 4.79 -19.05
N SER A 139 4.59 5.80 -19.90
CA SER A 139 3.63 6.14 -20.95
C SER A 139 4.30 5.99 -22.32
N PRO A 140 3.53 5.71 -23.39
CA PRO A 140 4.08 5.61 -24.72
C PRO A 140 4.73 6.95 -25.13
N ASP A 141 5.85 6.88 -25.84
CA ASP A 141 6.47 8.06 -26.44
C ASP A 141 5.51 8.71 -27.46
N ALA A 142 5.82 9.94 -27.88
CA ALA A 142 4.92 10.70 -28.75
C ALA A 142 4.62 10.02 -30.10
N ALA A 143 5.56 9.23 -30.64
CA ALA A 143 5.34 8.50 -31.89
C ALA A 143 4.44 7.28 -31.65
N TYR A 144 4.72 6.52 -30.60
CA TYR A 144 3.94 5.35 -30.23
C TYR A 144 2.51 5.71 -29.81
N ALA A 145 2.35 6.78 -29.02
CA ALA A 145 1.04 7.29 -28.63
C ALA A 145 0.18 7.66 -29.86
N LYS A 146 0.80 8.22 -30.91
CA LYS A 146 0.10 8.55 -32.16
C LYS A 146 -0.35 7.29 -32.91
N GLU A 147 0.47 6.25 -32.94
CA GLU A 147 0.10 4.96 -33.55
C GLU A 147 -1.05 4.31 -32.81
N LEU A 148 -0.96 4.23 -31.47
CA LEU A 148 -2.01 3.66 -30.62
C LEU A 148 -3.33 4.41 -30.79
N LYS A 149 -3.29 5.75 -30.82
CA LYS A 149 -4.47 6.57 -31.07
C LYS A 149 -5.11 6.33 -32.44
N ALA A 150 -4.32 5.98 -33.46
CA ALA A 150 -4.85 5.67 -34.80
C ALA A 150 -5.56 4.31 -34.86
N LEU A 151 -5.24 3.40 -33.93
CA LEU A 151 -5.80 2.06 -33.83
C LEU A 151 -6.90 1.92 -32.78
N ALA A 152 -7.09 2.94 -31.94
CA ALA A 152 -8.05 2.91 -30.85
C ALA A 152 -9.51 2.76 -31.34
N ASP A 153 -10.22 1.77 -30.81
CA ASP A 153 -11.68 1.67 -30.92
C ASP A 153 -12.31 2.34 -29.69
N PRO A 154 -13.20 3.34 -29.85
CA PRO A 154 -13.85 3.98 -28.73
C PRO A 154 -14.80 3.07 -27.92
N ASN A 155 -15.13 1.88 -28.43
CA ASN A 155 -16.00 0.91 -27.77
C ASN A 155 -15.21 -0.17 -27.01
N GLU A 156 -13.88 -0.14 -27.04
CA GLU A 156 -13.02 -1.12 -26.40
C GLU A 156 -12.09 -0.43 -25.39
N VAL A 157 -11.82 -1.12 -24.29
CA VAL A 157 -10.72 -0.76 -23.39
C VAL A 157 -9.43 -1.20 -24.07
N PRO A 158 -8.50 -0.29 -24.37
CA PRO A 158 -7.25 -0.66 -25.02
C PRO A 158 -6.36 -1.46 -24.07
N GLU A 159 -5.51 -2.30 -24.65
CA GLU A 159 -4.43 -2.95 -23.91
C GLU A 159 -3.47 -1.91 -23.31
N PRO A 160 -2.82 -2.20 -22.17
CA PRO A 160 -1.84 -1.31 -21.56
C PRO A 160 -0.70 -0.98 -22.54
N PRO A 161 -0.53 0.29 -22.93
CA PRO A 161 0.37 0.66 -24.02
C PRO A 161 1.83 0.43 -23.68
N CYS A 162 2.18 0.38 -22.39
CA CYS A 162 3.52 0.10 -21.91
C CYS A 162 3.60 -1.20 -21.10
N GLY A 163 2.68 -2.13 -21.35
CA GLY A 163 2.55 -3.39 -20.62
C GLY A 163 2.11 -3.21 -19.17
N ASP A 164 2.10 -4.30 -18.40
CA ASP A 164 1.52 -4.37 -17.05
C ASP A 164 2.21 -3.49 -15.99
N TRP A 165 3.34 -2.87 -16.33
CA TRP A 165 4.16 -2.02 -15.46
C TRP A 165 4.16 -0.55 -15.88
N GLY A 166 3.40 -0.19 -16.91
CA GLY A 166 3.17 1.20 -17.33
C GLY A 166 1.81 1.73 -16.90
N GLU A 167 1.30 2.70 -17.66
CA GLU A 167 -0.07 3.16 -17.49
C GLU A 167 -1.09 2.05 -17.78
N MET A 168 -2.16 2.01 -16.99
CA MET A 168 -3.23 1.02 -17.07
C MET A 168 -4.53 1.72 -17.50
N PRO A 169 -5.06 1.46 -18.70
CA PRO A 169 -6.26 2.15 -19.22
C PRO A 169 -7.51 1.95 -18.37
N ASP A 170 -7.60 0.81 -17.71
CA ASP A 170 -8.70 0.39 -16.84
C ASP A 170 -8.17 0.11 -15.45
N GLY A 171 -7.39 1.00 -14.85
CA GLY A 171 -7.00 0.81 -13.47
C GLY A 171 -6.03 1.85 -12.98
N ILE A 172 -5.96 2.01 -11.67
CA ILE A 172 -4.96 2.89 -11.07
C ILE A 172 -3.76 2.05 -10.66
N GLN A 173 -2.64 2.32 -11.31
CA GLN A 173 -1.33 1.85 -10.88
C GLN A 173 -0.25 2.86 -11.19
N TYR A 174 0.79 2.87 -10.36
CA TYR A 174 1.92 3.78 -10.49
C TYR A 174 3.09 3.29 -9.64
N PHE A 175 4.26 3.85 -9.92
CA PHE A 175 5.39 3.77 -9.01
C PHE A 175 5.35 4.91 -8.00
N GLU A 176 5.74 4.63 -6.76
CA GLU A 176 6.01 5.65 -5.73
C GLU A 176 7.47 5.64 -5.33
N ILE A 177 8.02 6.84 -5.19
CA ILE A 177 9.29 7.09 -4.52
C ILE A 177 8.96 7.84 -3.23
N PRO A 178 8.92 7.15 -2.07
CA PRO A 178 8.71 7.80 -0.78
C PRO A 178 9.87 8.73 -0.43
N ALA A 179 9.58 9.80 0.30
CA ALA A 179 10.63 10.61 0.91
C ALA A 179 11.40 9.80 1.96
N GLY A 180 12.72 9.90 1.95
CA GLY A 180 13.57 9.41 3.03
C GLY A 180 14.75 8.56 2.56
N ALA A 181 15.48 8.02 3.53
CA ALA A 181 16.74 7.30 3.32
C ALA A 181 16.56 5.78 3.07
N ALA A 182 15.31 5.29 2.95
CA ALA A 182 15.04 3.86 2.94
C ALA A 182 15.50 3.13 1.66
N GLN A 183 16.06 3.83 0.67
CA GLN A 183 16.54 3.27 -0.61
C GLN A 183 15.56 2.26 -1.23
N LYS A 184 14.27 2.55 -1.14
CA LYS A 184 13.18 1.70 -1.63
C LYS A 184 12.22 2.51 -2.48
N LEU A 185 11.59 1.85 -3.42
CA LEU A 185 10.46 2.36 -4.19
C LEU A 185 9.33 1.33 -4.16
N LEU A 186 8.12 1.80 -4.44
CA LEU A 186 6.93 0.97 -4.46
C LEU A 186 6.39 0.88 -5.89
N PHE A 187 5.87 -0.27 -6.28
CA PHE A 187 4.92 -0.37 -7.37
C PHE A 187 3.53 -0.65 -6.78
N VAL A 188 2.60 0.26 -6.99
CA VAL A 188 1.28 0.29 -6.34
C VAL A 188 0.21 -0.01 -7.38
N ARG A 189 -0.57 -1.07 -7.17
CA ARG A 189 -1.76 -1.44 -7.94
C ARG A 189 -2.99 -1.28 -7.06
N ILE A 190 -3.77 -0.25 -7.34
CA ILE A 190 -5.04 0.00 -6.63
C ILE A 190 -6.18 -0.78 -7.29
N GLY A 191 -6.15 -0.91 -8.62
CA GLY A 191 -7.20 -1.54 -9.42
C GLY A 191 -8.25 -0.55 -9.92
N GLN A 192 -9.41 -1.07 -10.34
CA GLN A 192 -10.54 -0.30 -10.89
C GLN A 192 -11.54 0.15 -9.83
N ASP A 193 -11.71 -0.69 -8.80
CA ASP A 193 -12.79 -0.57 -7.83
C ASP A 193 -12.38 0.28 -6.61
N GLU A 194 -13.27 0.35 -5.62
CA GLU A 194 -12.97 0.97 -4.34
C GLU A 194 -11.69 0.37 -3.71
N PRO A 195 -10.70 1.20 -3.33
CA PRO A 195 -9.41 0.70 -2.90
C PRO A 195 -9.48 -0.17 -1.63
N LEU A 196 -8.92 -1.38 -1.69
CA LEU A 196 -8.89 -2.33 -0.57
C LEU A 196 -7.76 -2.06 0.45
N PHE A 197 -6.86 -1.14 0.15
CA PHE A 197 -5.86 -0.61 1.08
C PHE A 197 -5.79 0.91 0.92
N ASP A 198 -5.21 1.60 1.89
CA ASP A 198 -5.08 3.05 1.85
C ASP A 198 -3.73 3.50 1.29
N GLU A 199 -3.70 3.77 -0.01
CA GLU A 199 -2.55 4.22 -0.77
C GLU A 199 -1.95 5.54 -0.25
N GLN A 200 -2.73 6.35 0.49
CA GLN A 200 -2.24 7.63 1.02
C GLN A 200 -1.43 7.46 2.31
N THR A 201 -1.44 6.26 2.88
CA THR A 201 -0.84 5.96 4.19
C THR A 201 0.28 4.94 4.12
N LEU A 202 0.68 4.54 2.92
CA LEU A 202 1.81 3.64 2.71
C LEU A 202 3.07 4.23 3.34
N ARG A 203 3.73 3.43 4.17
CA ARG A 203 4.96 3.85 4.85
C ARG A 203 6.04 2.80 4.67
N VAL A 204 7.09 3.19 3.95
CA VAL A 204 8.33 2.43 3.92
C VAL A 204 9.05 2.60 5.25
N LEU A 205 9.48 1.47 5.80
CA LEU A 205 10.20 1.40 7.06
C LEU A 205 11.70 1.44 6.80
N PRO A 206 12.51 2.00 7.73
CA PRO A 206 13.96 1.91 7.66
C PRO A 206 14.40 0.45 7.63
N ALA A 207 15.48 0.15 6.89
CA ALA A 207 16.17 -1.12 7.03
C ALA A 207 16.73 -1.26 8.46
N GLU A 208 16.58 -2.43 9.06
CA GLU A 208 17.21 -2.76 10.36
C GLU A 208 18.71 -3.09 10.19
#